data_AF-A0A645FJB8-F1
#
_entry.id   AF-A0A645FJB8-F1
#
_cell.length_a   1.000
_cell.length_b   1.000
_cell.length_c   1.000
_cell.angle_alpha   90.00
_cell.angle_beta   90.00
_cell.angle_gamma   90.00
#
_symmetry.space_group_name_H-M   'P 1'
#
loop_
_entity.id
_entity.type
_entity.pdbx_description
1 polymer ?
#
loop_
_entity_poly.entity_id
_entity_poly.type
_entity_poly.pdbx_seq_one_letter_code
_entity_poly.pdbx_strand_id
1 'polypeptide(L)'
;MKELLLKLVQIRVRPYYLYQCDLSKGISHFRTPVETGLNIMHELTGFISGFALPRYVIDAPGGGGKIPVNYNYVVSINDKEVIMENYLGKQYRYPQPHKNIGQ
;
A
#
# COMPACT_ATOMS: atom_id res chain seq x y z
N MET A 1 12.28 9.04 -0.50
CA MET A 1 10.92 8.97 -1.10
C MET A 1 10.01 10.11 -0.65
N LYS A 2 9.80 10.32 0.66
CA LYS A 2 8.96 11.40 1.22
C LYS A 2 9.15 12.76 0.54
N GLU A 3 10.40 13.22 0.45
CA GLU A 3 10.74 14.50 -0.17
C GLU A 3 10.27 14.60 -1.63
N LEU A 4 10.51 13.57 -2.44
CA LEU A 4 10.08 13.52 -3.84
C LEU A 4 8.56 13.67 -3.94
N LEU A 5 7.81 12.89 -3.17
CA LEU A 5 6.34 12.89 -3.22
C LEU A 5 5.76 14.25 -2.83
N LEU A 6 6.30 14.88 -1.78
CA LEU A 6 5.86 16.21 -1.35
C LEU A 6 6.21 17.28 -2.38
N LYS A 7 7.40 17.22 -2.99
CA LYS A 7 7.80 18.14 -4.06
C LYS A 7 6.93 18.00 -5.31
N LEU A 8 6.54 16.78 -5.69
CA LEU A 8 5.59 16.57 -6.80
C LEU A 8 4.25 17.25 -6.53
N VAL A 9 3.69 17.08 -5.32
CA VAL A 9 2.42 17.71 -4.96
C VAL A 9 2.52 19.23 -4.92
N GLN A 10 3.64 19.80 -4.45
CA GLN A 10 3.87 21.25 -4.48
C GLN A 10 3.80 21.84 -5.90
N ILE A 11 4.22 21.09 -6.91
CA ILE A 11 4.13 21.51 -8.33
C ILE A 11 2.87 21.00 -9.02
N ARG A 12 1.84 20.58 -8.26
CA ARG A 12 0.55 20.06 -8.74
C ARG A 12 0.64 18.77 -9.57
N VAL A 13 1.70 17.99 -9.37
CA VAL A 13 1.82 16.64 -9.92
C VAL A 13 1.37 15.64 -8.86
N ARG A 14 0.38 14.82 -9.20
CA ARG A 14 -0.11 13.76 -8.31
C ARG A 14 0.77 12.51 -8.47
N PRO A 15 1.46 12.04 -7.41
CA PRO A 15 2.08 10.72 -7.43
C PRO A 15 1.01 9.66 -7.60
N TYR A 16 1.11 8.85 -8.65
CA TYR A 16 0.07 7.88 -8.98
C TYR A 16 0.48 6.44 -8.68
N TYR A 17 1.59 5.99 -9.26
CA TYR A 17 2.13 4.66 -9.02
C TYR A 17 3.58 4.70 -8.55
N LEU A 18 3.90 3.79 -7.64
CA LEU A 18 5.24 3.33 -7.36
C LEU A 18 5.35 1.91 -7.92
N TYR A 19 6.20 1.70 -8.92
CA TYR A 19 6.35 0.39 -9.55
C TYR A 19 7.43 -0.42 -8.85
N GLN A 20 7.15 -1.70 -8.64
CA GLN A 20 8.21 -2.69 -8.51
C GLN A 20 8.94 -2.78 -9.85
N CYS A 21 10.27 -2.78 -9.80
CA CYS A 21 11.10 -2.94 -10.99
C CYS A 21 10.75 -4.25 -11.70
N ASP A 22 10.51 -4.16 -13.02
CA ASP A 22 10.00 -5.25 -13.85
C ASP A 22 11.06 -6.36 -14.08
N LEU A 23 10.66 -7.38 -14.84
CA LEU A 23 11.51 -8.53 -15.19
C LEU A 23 12.18 -8.37 -16.57
N SER A 24 12.31 -7.14 -17.08
CA SER A 24 12.90 -6.87 -18.38
C SER A 24 14.38 -7.24 -18.41
N LYS A 25 14.84 -7.67 -19.58
CA LYS A 25 16.23 -8.10 -19.79
C LYS A 25 17.18 -6.94 -19.54
N GLY A 26 18.23 -7.19 -18.74
CA GLY A 26 19.31 -6.22 -18.50
C GLY A 26 19.11 -5.28 -17.32
N ILE A 27 17.92 -5.23 -16.70
CA ILE A 27 17.65 -4.30 -15.59
C ILE A 27 17.61 -4.95 -14.21
N SER A 28 17.94 -6.24 -14.10
CA SER A 28 17.80 -6.98 -12.84
C SER A 28 18.58 -6.38 -11.66
N HIS A 29 19.64 -5.64 -11.93
CA HIS A 29 20.46 -4.98 -10.90
C HIS A 29 19.78 -3.74 -10.29
N PHE A 30 18.72 -3.22 -10.91
CA PHE A 30 17.86 -2.18 -10.33
C PHE A 30 16.73 -2.74 -9.46
N ARG A 31 16.54 -4.06 -9.45
CA ARG A 31 15.45 -4.67 -8.69
C ARG A 31 15.74 -4.61 -7.19
N THR A 32 14.69 -4.31 -6.44
CA THR A 32 14.66 -4.43 -4.99
C THR A 32 13.76 -5.59 -4.58
N PRO A 33 13.94 -6.16 -3.37
CA PRO A 33 12.92 -6.99 -2.74
C PRO A 33 11.57 -6.25 -2.67
N VAL A 34 10.46 -7.00 -2.70
CA VAL A 34 9.11 -6.43 -2.64
C VAL A 34 8.85 -5.77 -1.29
N GLU A 35 9.46 -6.33 -0.24
CA GLU A 35 9.47 -5.83 1.13
C GLU A 35 9.99 -4.39 1.19
N THR A 36 10.92 -4.01 0.31
CA THR A 36 11.41 -2.62 0.24
C THR A 36 10.29 -1.66 -0.15
N GLY A 37 9.49 -2.01 -1.16
CA GLY A 37 8.33 -1.21 -1.57
C GLY A 37 7.27 -1.14 -0.48
N LEU A 38 6.97 -2.27 0.16
CA LEU A 38 6.05 -2.36 1.29
C LEU A 38 6.48 -1.46 2.46
N ASN A 39 7.75 -1.50 2.84
CA ASN A 39 8.29 -0.69 3.94
C ASN A 39 8.25 0.80 3.61
N ILE A 40 8.63 1.19 2.39
CA ILE A 40 8.49 2.58 1.93
C ILE A 40 7.05 3.06 2.07
N MET A 41 6.07 2.27 1.63
CA MET A 41 4.66 2.65 1.73
C MET A 41 4.19 2.74 3.19
N HIS A 42 4.60 1.81 4.04
CA HIS A 42 4.27 1.82 5.46
C HIS A 42 4.83 3.05 6.19
N GLU A 43 6.11 3.38 5.97
CA GLU A 43 6.79 4.54 6.57
C GLU A 43 6.22 5.90 6.12
N LEU A 44 5.54 5.95 4.99
CA LEU A 44 4.89 7.16 4.49
C LEU A 44 3.45 7.28 4.96
N THR A 45 2.75 6.15 5.10
CA THR A 45 1.33 6.12 5.49
C THR A 45 1.14 6.74 6.86
N GLY A 46 0.17 7.65 6.99
CA GLY A 46 -0.10 8.39 8.22
C GLY A 46 0.88 9.53 8.54
N PHE A 47 2.01 9.62 7.84
CA PHE A 47 3.01 10.69 8.02
C PHE A 47 2.98 11.78 6.94
N ILE A 48 2.35 11.51 5.79
CA ILE A 48 2.09 12.50 4.75
C ILE A 48 0.62 12.45 4.31
N SER A 49 0.16 13.49 3.61
CA SER A 49 -1.19 13.52 3.04
C SER A 49 -1.43 12.31 2.14
N GLY A 50 -2.61 11.70 2.27
CA GLY A 50 -3.03 10.61 1.40
C GLY A 50 -3.05 10.97 -0.09
N PHE A 51 -3.18 12.25 -0.42
CA PHE A 51 -3.06 12.74 -1.81
C PHE A 51 -1.65 12.56 -2.39
N ALA A 52 -0.61 12.60 -1.54
CA ALA A 52 0.78 12.42 -1.91
C ALA A 52 1.22 10.95 -1.91
N LEU A 53 0.40 10.03 -1.37
CA LEU A 53 0.71 8.60 -1.33
C LEU A 53 0.39 7.96 -2.69
N PRO A 54 1.39 7.41 -3.40
CA PRO A 54 1.14 6.64 -4.61
C PRO A 54 0.58 5.26 -4.26
N ARG A 55 0.06 4.54 -5.26
CA ARG A 55 -0.23 3.11 -5.12
C ARG A 55 1.03 2.30 -5.47
N TYR A 56 1.51 1.46 -4.56
CA TYR A 56 2.57 0.52 -4.89
C TYR A 56 1.99 -0.65 -5.69
N VAL A 57 2.58 -0.94 -6.85
CA VAL A 57 2.08 -1.93 -7.80
C VAL A 57 3.18 -2.81 -8.34
N ILE A 58 2.83 -4.06 -8.60
CA ILE A 58 3.65 -5.02 -9.34
C ILE A 58 2.90 -5.34 -10.64
N ASP A 59 3.56 -5.17 -11.79
CA ASP A 59 3.04 -5.68 -13.06
C ASP A 59 3.17 -7.21 -13.05
N ALA A 60 2.03 -7.89 -13.09
CA ALA A 60 1.98 -9.34 -13.08
C ALA A 60 2.60 -9.93 -14.36
N PRO A 61 3.44 -10.97 -14.25
CA PRO A 61 3.98 -11.67 -15.42
C PRO A 61 2.87 -12.15 -16.36
N GLY A 62 3.17 -12.19 -17.66
CA GLY A 62 2.22 -12.66 -18.67
C GLY A 62 1.05 -11.71 -18.97
N GLY A 63 1.14 -10.43 -18.57
CA GLY A 63 0.12 -9.44 -18.88
C GLY A 63 -1.08 -9.43 -17.93
N GLY A 64 -0.94 -9.97 -16.71
CA GLY A 64 -2.00 -9.98 -15.69
C GLY A 64 -2.35 -8.60 -15.12
N GLY A 65 -1.70 -7.53 -15.59
CA GLY A 65 -1.96 -6.15 -15.19
C GLY A 65 -1.27 -5.73 -13.89
N LYS A 66 -1.61 -4.53 -13.42
CA LYS A 66 -1.00 -3.87 -12.25
C LYS A 66 -1.69 -4.32 -10.98
N ILE A 67 -1.04 -5.18 -10.20
CA ILE A 67 -1.58 -5.65 -8.93
C ILE A 67 -1.13 -4.69 -7.82
N PRO A 68 -2.06 -4.01 -7.13
CA PRO A 68 -1.74 -3.23 -5.94
C PRO A 68 -1.23 -4.12 -4.81
N VAL A 69 -0.16 -3.69 -4.17
CA VAL A 69 0.39 -4.39 -3.00
C VAL A 69 0.52 -3.37 -1.87
N ASN A 70 0.06 -3.74 -0.69
CA ASN A 70 0.00 -2.85 0.48
C ASN A 70 0.45 -3.58 1.74
N TYR A 71 0.88 -2.81 2.73
CA TYR A 71 1.08 -3.32 4.08
C TYR A 71 -0.27 -3.78 4.65
N ASN A 72 -0.30 -4.95 5.30
CA ASN A 72 -1.53 -5.46 5.88
C ASN A 72 -1.75 -4.87 7.29
N TYR A 73 -2.64 -3.89 7.38
CA TYR A 73 -3.05 -3.29 8.65
C TYR A 73 -4.14 -4.10 9.37
N VAL A 74 -4.74 -5.10 8.72
CA VAL A 74 -5.75 -5.98 9.33
C VAL A 74 -5.05 -7.17 9.98
N VAL A 75 -5.13 -7.23 11.30
CA VAL A 75 -4.55 -8.32 12.10
C VAL A 75 -5.47 -9.52 12.12
N SER A 76 -6.78 -9.29 12.31
CA SER A 76 -7.78 -10.36 12.28
C SER A 76 -9.18 -9.82 11.97
N ILE A 77 -10.03 -10.71 11.45
CA ILE A 77 -11.44 -10.46 11.16
C ILE A 77 -12.25 -11.64 11.73
N ASN A 78 -13.32 -11.34 12.45
CA ASN A 78 -14.34 -12.31 12.82
C ASN A 78 -15.75 -11.71 12.64
N ASP A 79 -16.81 -12.44 13.00
CA ASP A 79 -18.20 -11.99 12.82
C ASP A 79 -18.63 -10.85 13.76
N LYS A 80 -17.82 -10.52 14.78
CA LYS A 80 -18.11 -9.47 15.77
C LYS A 80 -17.27 -8.22 15.56
N GLU A 81 -16.04 -8.37 15.11
CA GLU A 81 -15.09 -7.25 15.02
C GLU A 81 -13.96 -7.50 14.00
N VAL A 82 -13.31 -6.40 13.63
CA VAL A 82 -12.01 -6.36 12.93
C VAL A 82 -10.97 -5.81 13.89
N ILE A 83 -9.86 -6.51 14.05
CA ILE A 83 -8.68 -6.00 14.76
C ILE A 83 -7.71 -5.45 13.73
N MET A 84 -7.34 -4.18 13.90
CA MET A 84 -6.43 -3.46 13.02
C MET A 84 -5.28 -2.88 13.81
N GLU A 85 -4.13 -2.74 13.18
CA GLU A 85 -3.00 -1.96 13.66
C GLU A 85 -2.85 -0.73 12.78
N ASN A 86 -2.64 0.45 13.37
CA ASN A 86 -2.38 1.66 12.58
C ASN A 86 -0.88 1.81 12.26
N TYR A 87 -0.52 2.85 11.51
CA TYR A 87 0.86 3.19 11.15
C TYR A 87 1.80 3.52 12.34
N LEU A 88 1.28 3.60 13.57
CA LEU A 88 2.06 3.79 14.80
C LEU A 88 2.17 2.50 15.64
N GLY A 89 1.74 1.36 15.11
CA GLY A 89 1.70 0.10 15.85
C GLY A 89 0.60 0.02 16.91
N LYS A 90 -0.36 0.96 16.92
CA LYS A 90 -1.46 0.96 17.89
C LYS A 90 -2.59 0.09 17.38
N GLN A 91 -3.10 -0.79 18.25
CA GLN A 91 -4.22 -1.66 17.93
C GLN A 91 -5.57 -0.98 18.14
N TYR A 92 -6.50 -1.24 17.23
CA TYR A 92 -7.87 -0.76 17.25
C TYR A 92 -8.83 -1.90 16.93
N ARG A 93 -10.04 -1.80 17.48
CA ARG A 93 -11.14 -2.74 17.27
C ARG A 93 -12.28 -1.99 16.59
N TYR A 94 -12.77 -2.52 15.48
CA TYR A 94 -13.94 -2.00 14.79
C TYR A 94 -15.06 -3.04 14.84
N PRO A 95 -16.24 -2.72 15.41
CA PRO A 95 -17.34 -3.66 15.49
C PRO A 95 -17.91 -3.95 14.09
N GLN A 96 -18.11 -5.22 13.78
CA GLN A 96 -18.77 -5.64 12.54
C GLN A 96 -20.29 -5.50 12.69
N PRO A 97 -21.00 -5.10 11.62
CA PRO A 97 -22.45 -5.19 11.63
C PRO A 97 -22.87 -6.65 11.75
N HIS A 98 -24.00 -6.90 12.42
CA HIS A 98 -24.62 -8.21 12.37
C HIS A 98 -24.86 -8.57 10.92
N LYS A 99 -24.31 -9.71 10.47
CA LYS A 99 -24.73 -10.29 9.20
C LYS A 99 -26.21 -10.65 9.38
N ASN A 100 -27.10 -9.81 8.86
CA ASN A 100 -28.45 -10.24 8.57
C ASN A 100 -28.30 -11.33 7.51
N ILE A 101 -28.25 -12.59 7.96
CA ILE A 101 -28.47 -13.73 7.09
C ILE A 101 -29.96 -13.61 6.73
N GLY A 102 -30.23 -12.87 5.67
CA GLY A 102 -31.55 -12.73 5.10
C GLY A 102 -32.05 -14.12 4.67
N GLN A 103 -33.21 -14.45 5.24
CA GLN A 103 -34.23 -15.41 4.84
C GLN A 103 -34.28 -15.73 3.34
#